data_AF-A0A936JSU0-F1
#
_entry.id   AF-A0A936JSU0-F1
#
_cell.length_a   1.000
_cell.length_b   1.000
_cell.length_c   1.000
_cell.angle_alpha   90.00
_cell.angle_beta   90.00
_cell.angle_gamma   90.00
#
_symmetry.space_group_name_H-M   'P 1'
#
loop_
_entity.id
_entity.type
_entity.pdbx_description
1 polymer ?
#
loop_
_entity_poly.entity_id
_entity_poly.type
_entity_poly.pdbx_seq_one_letter_code
_entity_poly.pdbx_strand_id
1 'polypeptide(L)'
;MPQQPRPRRRVPDAPPDAAAHYMESIHGKALRQGLAVAPSCNDCHGVHDIRRSVDKASHTNHLNIAKTCGQCHVGVEEVYKTSIHGQLLAAGDKRGPVCSDCHTAHDIENPVSAHFKAGSDQSCGKCHQDRLAHYRDTYHGKAMALGSPTARRMWRRASTATATTTCSPSATRARASPPAGSSPPASNATPAWAQASPNTSRTPTRSTAPTTPFSTRSSSS
;
A
#
# COMPACT_ATOMS: atom_id res chain seq x y z
N MET A 1 27.82 -31.70 -31.45
CA MET A 1 26.58 -31.20 -32.09
C MET A 1 26.23 -29.85 -31.49
N PRO A 2 26.14 -28.77 -32.27
CA PRO A 2 25.81 -27.46 -31.73
C PRO A 2 24.32 -27.42 -31.36
N GLN A 3 24.04 -27.15 -30.08
CA GLN A 3 22.68 -26.99 -29.55
C GLN A 3 22.07 -25.73 -30.17
N GLN A 4 21.09 -25.87 -31.05
CA GLN A 4 20.37 -24.73 -31.60
C GLN A 4 19.59 -24.00 -30.48
N PRO A 5 19.57 -22.65 -30.47
CA PRO A 5 18.81 -21.90 -29.48
C PRO A 5 17.31 -22.14 -29.67
N ARG A 6 16.62 -22.50 -28.58
CA ARG A 6 15.17 -22.72 -28.60
C ARG A 6 14.44 -21.42 -28.96
N PRO A 7 13.40 -21.46 -29.80
CA PRO A 7 12.63 -20.27 -30.13
C PRO A 7 12.01 -19.69 -28.86
N ARG A 8 12.15 -18.37 -28.67
CA ARG A 8 11.50 -17.65 -27.56
C ARG A 8 10.00 -17.84 -27.72
N ARG A 9 9.38 -18.66 -26.88
CA ARG A 9 7.92 -18.66 -26.74
C ARG A 9 7.52 -17.25 -26.32
N ARG A 10 7.00 -16.48 -27.26
CA ARG A 10 6.33 -15.21 -26.98
C ARG A 10 5.12 -15.58 -26.13
N VAL A 11 5.20 -15.33 -24.82
CA VAL A 11 4.06 -15.47 -23.90
C VAL A 11 3.05 -14.43 -24.37
N PRO A 12 1.86 -14.81 -24.87
CA PRO A 12 0.92 -13.88 -25.50
C PRO A 12 0.43 -12.75 -24.59
N ASP A 13 0.72 -12.82 -23.28
CA ASP A 13 0.26 -11.88 -22.25
C ASP A 13 1.41 -11.30 -21.41
N ALA A 14 2.66 -11.31 -21.91
CA ALA A 14 3.71 -10.53 -21.26
C ALA A 14 3.32 -9.04 -21.32
N PRO A 15 3.29 -8.30 -20.19
CA PRO A 15 2.97 -6.87 -20.20
C PRO A 15 3.90 -6.14 -21.18
N PRO A 16 3.45 -5.00 -21.76
CA PRO A 16 4.33 -4.14 -22.54
C PRO A 16 5.67 -3.97 -21.81
N ASP A 17 6.76 -4.14 -22.56
CA ASP A 17 8.15 -4.03 -22.15
C ASP A 17 8.42 -3.68 -20.67
N ALA A 18 8.59 -4.72 -19.84
CA ALA A 18 9.02 -4.59 -18.43
C ALA A 18 10.20 -3.61 -18.24
N ALA A 19 11.07 -3.52 -19.25
CA ALA A 19 12.15 -2.54 -19.30
C ALA A 19 11.63 -1.08 -19.36
N ALA A 20 10.67 -0.73 -20.22
CA ALA A 20 10.18 0.64 -20.28
C ALA A 20 9.35 1.00 -19.06
N HIS A 21 8.54 0.07 -18.54
CA HIS A 21 7.86 0.27 -17.27
C HIS A 21 8.89 0.57 -16.17
N TYR A 22 9.94 -0.24 -16.04
CA TYR A 22 10.99 -0.01 -15.05
C TYR A 22 11.62 1.38 -15.21
N MET A 23 11.87 1.80 -16.45
CA MET A 23 12.39 3.14 -16.71
C MET A 23 11.42 4.23 -16.24
N GLU A 24 10.11 4.01 -16.25
CA GLU A 24 9.15 4.96 -15.70
C GLU A 24 8.91 4.85 -14.20
N SER A 25 9.33 3.76 -13.56
CA SER A 25 9.28 3.60 -12.12
C SER A 25 10.16 4.61 -11.38
N ILE A 26 9.91 4.78 -10.07
CA ILE A 26 10.73 5.62 -9.20
C ILE A 26 12.19 5.14 -9.15
N HIS A 27 12.44 3.83 -9.24
CA HIS A 27 13.79 3.25 -9.27
C HIS A 27 14.53 3.60 -10.56
N GLY A 28 13.90 3.38 -11.73
CA GLY A 28 14.53 3.69 -13.01
C GLY A 28 14.74 5.20 -13.21
N LYS A 29 13.83 6.04 -12.71
CA LYS A 29 13.98 7.50 -12.70
C LYS A 29 15.15 7.95 -11.81
N ALA A 30 15.25 7.40 -10.60
CA ALA A 30 16.35 7.69 -9.68
C ALA A 30 17.71 7.27 -10.27
N LEU A 31 17.78 6.08 -10.89
CA LEU A 31 19.00 5.59 -11.54
C LEU A 31 19.43 6.50 -12.70
N ARG A 32 18.48 6.96 -13.54
CA ARG A 32 18.77 7.95 -14.61
C ARG A 32 19.24 9.30 -14.09
N GLN A 33 18.84 9.68 -12.88
CA GLN A 33 19.28 10.90 -12.22
C GLN A 33 20.68 10.77 -11.58
N GLY A 34 21.35 9.62 -11.76
CA GLY A 34 22.69 9.38 -11.23
C GLY A 34 22.72 8.92 -9.78
N LEU A 35 21.56 8.58 -9.18
CA LEU A 35 21.52 7.98 -7.86
C LEU A 35 21.95 6.52 -7.97
N ALA A 36 23.26 6.28 -7.86
CA ALA A 36 23.85 4.94 -7.98
C ALA A 36 23.34 3.93 -6.93
N VAL A 37 22.72 4.42 -5.85
CA VAL A 37 22.06 3.59 -4.82
C VAL A 37 20.67 3.09 -5.24
N ALA A 38 20.12 3.59 -6.35
CA ALA A 38 18.84 3.13 -6.87
C ALA A 38 18.99 1.72 -7.48
N PRO A 39 18.06 0.80 -7.19
CA PRO A 39 18.18 -0.57 -7.66
C PRO A 39 17.97 -0.65 -9.18
N SER A 40 18.87 -1.38 -9.83
CA SER A 40 18.85 -1.84 -11.22
C SER A 40 18.12 -3.17 -11.37
N CYS A 41 18.07 -3.69 -12.61
CA CYS A 41 17.49 -5.00 -12.92
C CYS A 41 18.11 -6.12 -12.06
N ASN A 42 19.41 -6.03 -11.83
CA ASN A 42 20.21 -7.08 -11.22
C ASN A 42 20.02 -7.18 -9.70
N ASP A 43 19.63 -6.07 -9.05
CA ASP A 43 19.39 -6.04 -7.61
C ASP A 43 18.15 -6.87 -7.23
N CYS A 44 17.17 -6.96 -8.13
CA CYS A 44 15.96 -7.77 -7.92
C CYS A 44 16.04 -9.17 -8.56
N HIS A 45 16.73 -9.32 -9.70
CA HIS A 45 16.74 -10.58 -10.46
C HIS A 45 18.02 -11.42 -10.28
N GLY A 46 19.12 -10.82 -9.83
CA GLY A 46 20.46 -11.42 -9.84
C GLY A 46 21.25 -11.10 -11.10
N VAL A 47 22.45 -11.69 -11.22
CA VAL A 47 23.37 -11.44 -12.34
C VAL A 47 23.61 -12.73 -13.12
N HIS A 48 24.25 -13.72 -12.50
CA HIS A 48 24.53 -15.03 -13.10
C HIS A 48 23.70 -16.16 -12.49
N ASP A 49 22.78 -15.81 -11.61
CA ASP A 49 21.89 -16.71 -10.88
C ASP A 49 20.41 -16.36 -11.13
N ILE A 50 20.14 -15.71 -12.26
CA ILE A 50 18.79 -15.32 -12.68
C ILE A 50 17.95 -16.57 -12.90
N ARG A 51 16.90 -16.70 -12.08
CA ARG A 51 15.95 -17.81 -12.10
C ARG A 51 14.54 -17.31 -12.34
N ARG A 52 13.72 -18.14 -12.96
CA ARG A 52 12.28 -17.87 -13.11
C ARG A 52 11.63 -17.68 -11.74
N SER A 53 10.66 -16.77 -11.63
CA SER A 53 9.96 -16.47 -10.36
C SER A 53 9.31 -17.70 -9.71
N VAL A 54 8.93 -18.72 -10.48
CA VAL A 54 8.38 -19.98 -9.94
C VAL A 54 9.41 -20.83 -9.16
N ASP A 55 10.70 -20.61 -9.40
CA ASP A 55 11.78 -21.30 -8.70
C ASP A 55 11.91 -20.74 -7.27
N LYS A 56 11.92 -21.61 -6.27
CA LYS A 56 12.06 -21.23 -4.85
C LYS A 56 13.37 -20.50 -4.56
N ALA A 57 14.41 -20.73 -5.36
CA ALA A 57 15.71 -20.08 -5.23
C ALA A 57 15.78 -18.74 -6.01
N SER A 58 14.72 -18.32 -6.72
CA SER A 58 14.70 -17.03 -7.39
C SER A 58 14.51 -15.89 -6.39
N HIS A 59 15.30 -14.82 -6.53
CA HIS A 59 15.09 -13.55 -5.82
C HIS A 59 13.69 -12.97 -6.06
N THR A 60 13.06 -13.32 -7.20
CA THR A 60 11.71 -12.90 -7.57
C THR A 60 10.63 -13.93 -7.26
N ASN A 61 10.94 -14.96 -6.48
CA ASN A 61 9.92 -15.87 -5.98
C ASN A 61 9.00 -15.16 -4.99
N HIS A 62 7.70 -15.47 -5.02
CA HIS A 62 6.69 -14.93 -4.09
C HIS A 62 7.17 -14.93 -2.64
N LEU A 63 7.75 -16.04 -2.17
CA LEU A 63 8.23 -16.18 -0.80
C LEU A 63 9.49 -15.34 -0.48
N ASN A 64 10.22 -14.92 -1.51
CA ASN A 64 11.46 -14.18 -1.38
C ASN A 64 11.27 -12.66 -1.60
N ILE A 65 10.16 -12.21 -2.19
CA ILE A 65 9.95 -10.78 -2.53
C ILE A 65 10.17 -9.86 -1.34
N ALA A 66 9.61 -10.18 -0.17
CA ALA A 66 9.78 -9.35 1.02
C ALA A 66 11.27 -9.17 1.39
N LYS A 67 12.06 -10.25 1.31
CA LYS A 67 13.50 -10.23 1.57
C LYS A 67 14.26 -9.46 0.49
N THR A 68 13.90 -9.62 -0.78
CA THR A 68 14.52 -8.90 -1.90
C THR A 68 14.31 -7.40 -1.76
N CYS A 69 13.07 -6.94 -1.49
CA CYS A 69 12.80 -5.53 -1.23
C CYS A 69 13.48 -5.05 0.07
N GLY A 70 13.55 -5.92 1.07
CA GLY A 70 14.17 -5.67 2.37
C GLY A 70 15.68 -5.40 2.33
N GLN A 71 16.37 -5.75 1.24
CA GLN A 71 17.80 -5.40 1.08
C GLN A 71 18.03 -3.88 1.17
N CYS A 72 17.07 -3.08 0.68
CA CYS A 72 17.11 -1.61 0.76
C CYS A 72 16.02 -1.05 1.68
N HIS A 73 14.84 -1.67 1.73
CA HIS A 73 13.70 -1.22 2.52
C HIS A 73 13.56 -1.96 3.86
N VAL A 74 14.66 -2.09 4.60
CA VAL A 74 14.75 -2.88 5.86
C VAL A 74 13.64 -2.52 6.85
N GLY A 75 13.38 -1.22 7.07
CA GLY A 75 12.35 -0.78 8.00
C GLY A 75 10.93 -1.16 7.55
N VAL A 76 10.67 -1.18 6.24
CA VAL A 76 9.38 -1.60 5.69
C VAL A 76 9.23 -3.12 5.77
N GLU A 77 10.30 -3.86 5.50
CA GLU A 77 10.31 -5.32 5.63
C GLU A 77 9.99 -5.74 7.07
N GLU A 78 10.58 -5.08 8.07
CA GLU A 78 10.32 -5.38 9.48
C GLU A 78 8.85 -5.14 9.85
N VAL A 79 8.29 -4.00 9.45
CA VAL A 79 6.86 -3.71 9.66
C VAL A 79 5.99 -4.75 8.93
N TYR A 80 6.33 -5.10 7.69
CA TYR A 80 5.59 -6.10 6.91
C TYR A 80 5.58 -7.47 7.59
N LYS A 81 6.72 -7.94 8.12
CA LYS A 81 6.83 -9.23 8.83
C LYS A 81 5.92 -9.32 10.05
N THR A 82 5.70 -8.21 10.75
CA THR A 82 4.78 -8.17 11.91
C THR A 82 3.31 -8.15 11.52
N SER A 83 2.98 -7.81 10.27
CA SER A 83 1.60 -7.74 9.77
C SER A 83 1.00 -9.12 9.49
N ILE A 84 -0.33 -9.20 9.39
CA ILE A 84 -1.01 -10.44 8.99
C ILE A 84 -0.58 -10.92 7.60
N HIS A 85 -0.26 -10.01 6.67
CA HIS A 85 0.23 -10.38 5.33
C HIS A 85 1.60 -11.07 5.40
N GLY A 86 2.52 -10.54 6.20
CA GLY A 86 3.84 -11.13 6.41
C GLY A 86 3.78 -12.45 7.17
N GLN A 87 2.88 -12.56 8.15
CA GLN A 87 2.65 -13.82 8.87
C GLN A 87 2.10 -14.92 7.94
N LEU A 88 1.17 -14.59 7.04
CA LEU A 88 0.68 -15.52 6.02
C LEU A 88 1.82 -15.98 5.08
N LEU A 89 2.65 -15.05 4.63
CA LEU A 89 3.81 -15.38 3.80
C LEU A 89 4.79 -16.32 4.54
N ALA A 90 5.05 -16.05 5.83
CA ALA A 90 5.92 -16.88 6.67
C ALA A 90 5.35 -18.29 6.89
N ALA A 91 4.02 -18.42 6.96
CA ALA A 91 3.33 -19.72 6.98
C ALA A 91 3.37 -20.45 5.63
N GLY A 92 3.94 -19.84 4.58
CA GLY A 92 3.98 -20.39 3.23
C GLY A 92 2.67 -20.25 2.46
N ASP A 93 1.72 -19.46 2.97
CA ASP A 93 0.44 -19.22 2.32
C ASP A 93 0.59 -18.15 1.23
N LYS A 94 0.47 -18.59 -0.02
CA LYS A 94 0.59 -17.73 -1.21
C LYS A 94 -0.57 -16.75 -1.37
N ARG A 95 -1.63 -16.87 -0.57
CA ARG A 95 -2.72 -15.86 -0.51
C ARG A 95 -2.27 -14.59 0.20
N GLY A 96 -1.22 -14.67 1.03
CA GLY A 96 -0.60 -13.51 1.64
C GLY A 96 0.00 -12.60 0.57
N PRO A 97 -0.45 -11.35 0.44
CA PRO A 97 0.09 -10.44 -0.56
C PRO A 97 1.49 -10.00 -0.18
N VAL A 98 2.34 -9.77 -1.18
CA VAL A 98 3.73 -9.32 -1.07
C VAL A 98 3.88 -7.89 -1.62
N CYS A 99 5.09 -7.34 -1.52
CA CYS A 99 5.38 -5.94 -1.86
C CYS A 99 4.91 -5.55 -3.28
N SER A 100 5.02 -6.47 -4.25
CA SER A 100 4.62 -6.23 -5.64
C SER A 100 3.11 -6.26 -5.89
N ASP A 101 2.29 -6.69 -4.93
CA ASP A 101 0.85 -6.85 -5.13
C ASP A 101 0.10 -5.52 -4.98
N CYS A 102 0.64 -4.61 -4.17
CA CYS A 102 0.07 -3.28 -3.92
C CYS A 102 0.64 -2.21 -4.86
N HIS A 103 1.97 -2.14 -5.00
CA HIS A 103 2.67 -1.21 -5.91
C HIS A 103 3.69 -1.99 -6.78
N THR A 104 3.24 -2.37 -7.96
CA THR A 104 3.85 -3.32 -8.92
C THR A 104 5.35 -3.11 -9.18
N ALA A 105 6.12 -4.20 -9.33
CA ALA A 105 7.59 -4.18 -9.34
C ALA A 105 8.26 -3.51 -10.55
N HIS A 106 7.60 -3.47 -11.70
CA HIS A 106 8.14 -2.74 -12.85
C HIS A 106 7.51 -1.37 -13.05
N ASP A 107 6.47 -0.99 -12.30
CA ASP A 107 5.91 0.37 -12.33
C ASP A 107 5.75 0.86 -10.89
N ILE A 108 6.82 0.67 -10.08
CA ILE A 108 6.83 1.00 -8.66
C ILE A 108 6.71 2.52 -8.53
N GLU A 109 5.68 2.94 -7.81
CA GLU A 109 5.52 4.31 -7.34
C GLU A 109 5.67 4.40 -5.82
N ASN A 110 5.74 5.63 -5.32
CA ASN A 110 5.78 5.89 -3.89
C ASN A 110 4.39 5.64 -3.25
N PRO A 111 4.25 4.76 -2.23
CA PRO A 111 2.96 4.47 -1.60
C PRO A 111 2.36 5.64 -0.81
N VAL A 112 3.10 6.74 -0.59
CA VAL A 112 2.54 7.98 -0.01
C VAL A 112 2.07 8.98 -1.05
N SER A 113 2.26 8.70 -2.35
CA SER A 113 1.84 9.57 -3.45
C SER A 113 0.32 9.76 -3.44
N ALA A 114 -0.15 10.90 -3.96
CA ALA A 114 -1.58 11.13 -4.13
C ALA A 114 -2.21 10.13 -5.11
N HIS A 115 -1.45 9.70 -6.13
CA HIS A 115 -1.88 8.72 -7.13
C HIS A 115 -2.13 7.36 -6.47
N PHE A 116 -1.17 6.85 -5.71
CA PHE A 116 -1.32 5.61 -4.97
C PHE A 116 -2.49 5.66 -3.98
N LYS A 117 -2.61 6.75 -3.21
CA LYS A 117 -3.71 6.92 -2.25
C LYS A 117 -5.07 6.86 -2.93
N ALA A 118 -5.23 7.54 -4.06
CA ALA A 118 -6.48 7.51 -4.84
C ALA A 118 -6.79 6.13 -5.44
N GLY A 119 -5.76 5.34 -5.74
CA GLY A 119 -5.90 3.96 -6.24
C GLY A 119 -5.95 2.88 -5.17
N SER A 120 -5.65 3.20 -3.91
CA SER A 120 -5.42 2.21 -2.84
C SER A 120 -6.62 1.30 -2.58
N ASP A 121 -7.84 1.84 -2.65
CA ASP A 121 -9.09 1.08 -2.52
C ASP A 121 -9.18 -0.07 -3.55
N GLN A 122 -8.67 0.16 -4.76
CA GLN A 122 -8.67 -0.85 -5.82
C GLN A 122 -7.64 -1.94 -5.53
N SER A 123 -6.45 -1.58 -5.03
CA SER A 123 -5.40 -2.53 -4.67
C SER A 123 -5.85 -3.44 -3.53
N CYS A 124 -6.34 -2.87 -2.43
CA CYS A 124 -6.86 -3.62 -1.27
C CYS A 124 -8.09 -4.46 -1.66
N GLY A 125 -8.95 -3.87 -2.49
CA GLY A 125 -10.22 -4.44 -2.93
C GLY A 125 -10.11 -5.68 -3.82
N LYS A 126 -8.93 -5.97 -4.40
CA LYS A 126 -8.69 -7.21 -5.15
C LYS A 126 -8.91 -8.45 -4.29
N CYS A 127 -8.55 -8.36 -3.00
CA CYS A 127 -8.68 -9.45 -2.03
C CYS A 127 -9.76 -9.19 -0.97
N HIS A 128 -9.90 -7.94 -0.52
CA HIS A 128 -10.87 -7.56 0.53
C HIS A 128 -12.16 -6.96 -0.06
N GLN A 129 -12.87 -7.76 -0.86
CA GLN A 129 -14.05 -7.32 -1.61
C GLN A 129 -15.23 -6.95 -0.70
N ASP A 130 -15.43 -7.71 0.38
CA ASP A 130 -16.42 -7.47 1.43
C ASP A 130 -16.15 -6.13 2.14
N ARG A 131 -14.88 -5.88 2.51
CA ARG A 131 -14.48 -4.62 3.15
C ARG A 131 -14.61 -3.45 2.21
N LEU A 132 -14.25 -3.64 0.93
CA LEU A 132 -14.36 -2.61 -0.09
C LEU A 132 -15.81 -2.18 -0.32
N ALA A 133 -16.76 -3.11 -0.28
CA ALA A 133 -18.18 -2.80 -0.42
C ALA A 133 -18.63 -1.81 0.68
N HIS A 134 -18.36 -2.12 1.95
CA HIS A 134 -18.72 -1.25 3.06
C HIS A 134 -17.92 0.06 3.08
N TYR A 135 -16.62 0.02 2.75
CA TYR A 135 -15.80 1.20 2.67
C TYR A 135 -16.34 2.21 1.65
N ARG A 136 -16.83 1.74 0.49
CA ARG A 136 -17.44 2.58 -0.55
C ARG A 136 -18.72 3.29 -0.11
N ASP A 137 -19.40 2.78 0.92
CA ASP A 137 -20.60 3.43 1.48
C ASP A 137 -20.26 4.58 2.44
N THR A 138 -19.04 4.61 2.98
CA THR A 138 -18.56 5.68 3.86
C THR A 138 -18.32 6.99 3.13
N TYR A 139 -18.23 8.10 3.87
CA TYR A 139 -17.82 9.39 3.31
C TYR A 139 -16.44 9.32 2.63
N HIS A 140 -15.48 8.58 3.19
CA HIS A 140 -14.15 8.42 2.62
C HIS A 140 -14.20 7.71 1.26
N GLY A 141 -14.91 6.58 1.18
CA GLY A 141 -15.05 5.84 -0.07
C GLY A 141 -15.78 6.63 -1.15
N LYS A 142 -16.83 7.37 -0.79
CA LYS A 142 -17.53 8.27 -1.72
C LYS A 142 -16.66 9.43 -2.19
N ALA A 143 -15.89 10.04 -1.29
CA ALA A 143 -14.95 11.11 -1.63
C ALA A 143 -13.84 10.62 -2.57
N MET A 144 -13.27 9.43 -2.33
CA MET A 144 -12.29 8.81 -3.23
C MET A 144 -12.91 8.47 -4.59
N ALA A 145 -14.17 8.00 -4.61
CA ALA A 145 -14.87 7.73 -5.85
C ALA A 145 -15.05 8.99 -6.71
N LEU A 146 -15.38 10.15 -6.11
CA LEU A 146 -15.55 11.43 -6.83
C LEU A 146 -14.27 11.91 -7.53
N GLY A 147 -13.09 11.53 -7.02
CA GLY A 147 -11.80 11.80 -7.66
C GLY A 147 -11.53 10.94 -8.90
N SER A 148 -12.23 9.81 -9.06
CA SER A 148 -11.97 8.84 -10.13
C SER A 148 -12.36 9.36 -11.53
N PRO A 149 -11.64 8.95 -12.59
CA PRO A 149 -12.00 9.28 -13.97
C PRO A 149 -13.42 8.83 -14.34
N THR A 150 -13.90 7.75 -13.72
CA THR A 150 -15.25 7.19 -13.93
C THR A 150 -16.32 8.08 -13.30
N ALA A 151 -16.16 8.52 -12.05
CA ALA A 151 -17.09 9.48 -11.45
C ALA A 151 -17.05 10.83 -12.15
N ARG A 152 -15.88 11.27 -12.61
CA ARG A 152 -15.74 12.50 -13.42
C ARG A 152 -16.46 12.36 -14.77
N ARG A 153 -16.40 11.20 -15.43
CA ARG A 153 -17.17 10.90 -16.63
C ARG A 153 -18.67 10.79 -16.35
N MET A 154 -19.07 10.14 -15.26
CA MET A 154 -20.47 10.02 -14.84
C MET A 154 -21.06 11.41 -14.55
N TRP A 155 -20.31 12.27 -13.87
CA TRP A 155 -20.68 13.66 -13.60
C TRP A 155 -20.74 14.47 -14.88
N ARG A 156 -19.73 14.40 -15.76
CA ARG A 156 -19.78 15.07 -17.08
C ARG A 156 -20.96 14.60 -17.94
N ARG A 157 -21.28 13.30 -17.93
CA ARG A 157 -22.45 12.74 -18.65
C ARG A 157 -23.77 13.16 -18.01
N ALA A 158 -23.85 13.21 -16.68
CA ALA A 158 -25.00 13.74 -15.97
C ALA A 158 -25.19 15.24 -16.27
N SER A 159 -24.11 16.03 -16.30
CA SER A 159 -24.16 17.46 -16.67
C SER A 159 -24.65 17.70 -18.10
N THR A 160 -24.38 16.79 -19.04
CA THR A 160 -24.94 16.85 -20.41
C THR A 160 -26.37 16.28 -20.51
N ALA A 161 -26.81 15.48 -19.54
CA ALA A 161 -28.16 14.89 -19.52
C ALA A 161 -29.21 15.80 -18.82
N THR A 162 -28.78 16.88 -18.17
CA THR A 162 -29.65 17.83 -17.48
C THR A 162 -29.94 19.07 -18.33
N ALA A 163 -30.40 18.91 -19.57
CA ALA A 163 -30.83 20.04 -20.41
C ALA A 163 -32.26 19.90 -20.98
N THR A 164 -33.06 18.92 -20.54
CA THR A 164 -34.47 18.84 -20.99
C THR A 164 -35.45 18.32 -19.95
N THR A 165 -35.02 17.94 -18.74
CA THR A 165 -35.96 17.76 -17.64
C THR A 165 -36.20 19.12 -16.99
N THR A 166 -37.07 19.91 -17.62
CA THR A 166 -37.59 21.15 -17.06
C THR A 166 -38.30 20.79 -15.76
N CYS A 167 -37.69 21.10 -14.61
CA CYS A 167 -38.40 21.14 -13.35
C CYS A 167 -39.44 22.26 -13.45
N SER A 168 -40.66 21.90 -13.85
CA SER A 168 -41.81 22.77 -13.80
C SER A 168 -42.17 23.04 -12.33
N PRO A 169 -42.23 24.30 -11.86
CA PRO A 169 -42.32 24.63 -10.44
C PRO A 169 -43.72 24.45 -9.81
N SER A 170 -44.64 23.68 -10.42
CA SER A 170 -46.04 23.62 -9.99
C SER A 170 -46.52 22.31 -9.38
N ALA A 171 -45.65 21.34 -9.11
CA ALA A 171 -46.04 20.15 -8.36
C ALA A 171 -45.77 20.33 -6.86
N THR A 172 -46.78 20.81 -6.14
CA THR A 172 -46.87 20.75 -4.68
C THR A 172 -46.63 19.30 -4.24
N ARG A 173 -45.42 18.99 -3.79
CA ARG A 173 -45.08 17.67 -3.24
C ARG A 173 -45.77 17.58 -1.89
N ALA A 174 -46.88 16.87 -1.82
CA ALA A 174 -47.46 16.46 -0.56
C ALA A 174 -46.36 15.79 0.29
N ARG A 175 -46.11 16.35 1.48
CA ARG A 175 -45.30 15.70 2.52
C ARG A 175 -46.05 14.43 2.91
N ALA A 176 -45.59 13.27 2.43
CA ALA A 176 -45.90 12.02 3.07
C ALA A 176 -45.13 11.99 4.39
N SER A 177 -45.86 12.06 5.51
CA SER A 177 -45.32 11.81 6.84
C SER A 177 -44.76 10.38 6.90
N PRO A 178 -43.60 10.15 7.53
CA PRO A 178 -43.17 8.78 7.83
C PRO A 178 -44.14 8.17 8.86
N PRO A 179 -44.46 6.86 8.76
CA PRO A 179 -45.25 6.20 9.80
C PRO A 179 -44.47 6.19 11.11
N ALA A 180 -45.18 6.51 12.19
CA ALA A 180 -44.69 6.42 13.56
C ALA A 180 -44.52 4.95 13.94
N GLY A 181 -43.40 4.63 14.60
CA GLY A 181 -43.25 3.41 15.38
C GLY A 181 -42.09 2.52 14.99
N SER A 182 -40.93 2.78 15.58
CA SER A 182 -40.18 1.81 16.40
C SER A 182 -38.80 2.41 16.69
N SER A 183 -38.64 2.92 17.91
CA SER A 183 -37.36 3.38 18.45
C SER A 183 -36.33 2.23 18.40
N PRO A 184 -35.07 2.48 17.98
CA PRO A 184 -33.99 1.54 18.27
C PRO A 184 -33.69 1.59 19.77
N PRO A 185 -33.45 0.44 20.45
CA PRO A 185 -33.00 0.46 21.83
C PRO A 185 -31.60 1.09 21.89
N ALA A 186 -31.42 2.00 22.85
CA ALA A 186 -30.12 2.52 23.24
C ALA A 186 -29.32 1.38 23.90
N SER A 187 -28.54 0.64 23.11
CA SER A 187 -27.53 -0.26 23.64
C SER A 187 -26.24 0.52 23.86
N ASN A 188 -26.07 1.03 25.08
CA ASN A 188 -24.76 1.27 25.67
C ASN A 188 -24.05 -0.08 25.80
N ALA A 189 -23.29 -0.46 24.78
CA ALA A 189 -22.32 -1.52 24.85
C ALA A 189 -21.06 -1.04 24.14
N THR A 190 -20.06 -0.66 24.92
CA THR A 190 -18.69 -0.48 24.46
C THR A 190 -18.22 -1.78 23.80
N PRO A 191 -17.69 -1.76 22.57
CA PRO A 191 -17.17 -2.98 21.96
C PRO A 191 -15.92 -3.46 22.72
N ALA A 192 -15.80 -4.76 22.93
CA ALA A 192 -14.77 -5.42 23.74
C ALA A 192 -13.31 -5.23 23.25
N TRP A 193 -13.06 -4.48 22.17
CA TRP A 193 -11.71 -4.05 21.78
C TRP A 193 -11.28 -2.71 22.41
N ALA A 194 -12.21 -1.98 23.03
CA ALA A 194 -11.95 -0.69 23.69
C ALA A 194 -11.38 -0.81 25.11
N GLN A 195 -11.08 -2.03 25.57
CA GLN A 195 -10.36 -2.29 26.83
C GLN A 195 -8.94 -2.77 26.54
N ALA A 196 -8.14 -1.90 25.94
CA ALA A 196 -6.69 -2.04 25.93
C ALA A 196 -6.11 -1.11 27.01
N SER A 197 -5.35 -1.70 27.93
CA SER A 197 -4.76 -1.09 29.12
C SER A 197 -4.02 0.24 28.86
N PRO A 198 -3.96 1.16 29.85
CA PRO A 198 -3.15 2.36 29.74
C PRO A 198 -1.66 1.97 29.77
N ASN A 199 -0.98 2.14 28.63
CA ASN A 199 0.47 2.18 28.59
C ASN A 199 0.92 3.49 29.23
N THR A 200 1.15 3.48 30.54
CA THR A 200 1.80 4.58 31.25
C THR A 200 3.28 4.59 30.90
N SER A 201 3.63 5.24 29.80
CA SER A 201 5.00 5.66 29.53
C SER A 201 5.38 6.75 30.52
N ARG A 202 5.86 6.34 31.69
CA ARG A 202 6.58 7.20 32.64
C ARG A 202 7.80 7.77 31.93
N THR A 203 7.83 9.09 31.80
CA THR A 203 9.02 9.89 31.55
C THR A 203 10.11 9.54 32.58
N PRO A 204 11.35 9.20 32.17
CA PRO A 204 12.45 9.16 33.12
C PRO A 204 12.83 10.60 33.49
N THR A 205 12.61 10.94 34.75
CA THR A 205 13.16 12.15 35.35
C THR A 205 14.69 12.06 35.35
N ARG A 206 15.30 13.14 34.88
CA ARG A 206 16.74 13.40 34.87
C ARG A 206 17.30 13.32 36.30
N SER A 207 18.00 12.24 36.61
CA SER A 207 18.74 12.09 37.86
C SER A 207 19.98 12.98 37.81
N THR A 208 20.05 13.93 38.74
CA THR A 208 21.23 14.75 39.01
C THR A 208 22.36 13.87 39.52
N ALA A 209 23.50 13.88 38.82
CA ALA A 209 24.76 13.34 39.31
C ALA A 209 25.41 14.32 40.31
N PRO A 210 25.99 13.84 41.42
CA PRO A 210 26.79 14.69 42.30
C PRO A 210 28.14 14.99 41.68
N THR A 211 28.48 16.27 41.62
CA THR A 211 29.80 16.82 41.30
C THR A 211 30.81 16.42 42.38
N THR A 212 31.80 15.60 42.01
CA THR A 212 33.02 15.42 42.81
C THR A 212 34.01 16.55 42.51
N PRO A 213 34.64 17.18 43.53
CA PRO A 213 35.61 18.24 43.30
C PRO A 213 36.94 17.68 42.79
N PHE A 214 37.50 18.41 41.82
CA PHE A 214 38.79 18.21 41.18
C PHE A 214 39.91 18.55 42.18
N SER A 215 40.56 17.53 42.77
CA SER A 215 41.81 17.73 43.53
C SER A 215 42.98 17.82 42.56
N THR A 216 43.57 19.00 42.51
CA THR A 216 44.88 19.26 41.92
C THR A 216 45.96 18.52 42.70
N ARG A 217 46.84 17.80 42.00
CA ARG A 217 48.15 17.43 42.53
C ARG A 217 49.23 17.71 41.50
N SER A 218 49.94 18.81 41.74
CA SER A 218 51.26 19.10 41.19
C SER A 218 52.30 18.13 41.79
N SER A 219 53.22 17.63 40.97
CA SER A 219 54.64 17.29 41.26
C SER A 219 55.18 16.66 39.96
N SER A 220 56.00 17.32 39.14
CA SER A 220 57.45 17.49 39.34
C SER A 220 58.18 16.14 39.43
N SER A 221 58.71 15.68 38.29
CA SER A 221 60.07 15.15 38.06
C SER A 221 60.21 14.68 36.62
#